data_AF-A0A959NMB5-F1
#
_entry.id   AF-A0A959NMB5-F1
#
_cell.length_a   1.000
_cell.length_b   1.000
_cell.length_c   1.000
_cell.angle_alpha   90.00
_cell.angle_beta   90.00
_cell.angle_gamma   90.00
#
_symmetry.space_group_name_H-M   'P 1'
#
loop_
_entity.id
_entity.type
_entity.pdbx_description
1 polymer ?
#
loop_
_entity_poly.entity_id
_entity_poly.type
_entity_poly.pdbx_seq_one_letter_code
_entity_poly.pdbx_strand_id
1 'polypeptide(L)' 'MNHKLEYISRLFQKTSSKRIEHYVLTRIWHHLNDDSIKMSPQQYVSRHSDKYAMTDVYFPQIGIHIEVNEPAHYDSQF' A
#
# COMPACT_ATOMS: atom_id res chain seq x y z
N MET A 1 -1.01 -20.89 12.03
CA MET A 1 -0.37 -20.10 10.94
C MET A 1 0.19 -18.82 11.55
N ASN A 2 1.39 -18.38 11.16
CA ASN A 2 1.98 -17.14 11.71
C ASN A 2 1.07 -15.93 11.38
N HIS A 3 0.62 -15.19 12.40
CA HIS A 3 -0.29 -14.06 12.23
C HIS A 3 0.26 -12.96 11.30
N LYS A 4 1.58 -12.72 11.30
CA LYS A 4 2.23 -11.75 10.40
C LYS A 4 2.19 -12.23 8.95
N LEU A 5 2.49 -13.51 8.73
CA LEU A 5 2.44 -14.12 7.41
C LEU A 5 1.03 -14.05 6.84
N GLU A 6 0.01 -14.36 7.64
CA GLU A 6 -1.40 -14.28 7.23
C GLU A 6 -1.84 -12.85 6.91
N TYR A 7 -1.35 -11.87 7.66
CA TYR A 7 -1.64 -10.47 7.39
C TYR A 7 -1.06 -10.02 6.04
N ILE A 8 0.21 -10.31 5.79
CA ILE A 8 0.89 -9.93 4.56
C ILE A 8 0.36 -10.71 3.35
N SER A 9 0.07 -12.00 3.49
CA SER A 9 -0.51 -12.80 2.40
C SER A 9 -1.87 -12.24 1.96
N ARG A 10 -2.73 -11.86 2.91
CA ARG A 10 -4.02 -11.21 2.62
C ARG A 10 -3.85 -9.84 1.98
N LEU A 11 -2.85 -9.06 2.40
CA LEU A 11 -2.54 -7.77 1.78
C LEU A 11 -2.13 -7.95 0.30
N PHE A 12 -1.25 -8.91 0.01
CA PHE A 12 -0.83 -9.20 -1.36
C PHE A 12 -1.94 -9.81 -2.22
N GLN A 13 -2.82 -10.62 -1.63
CA GLN A 13 -4.01 -11.10 -2.32
C GLN A 13 -4.90 -9.92 -2.75
N LYS A 14 -5.16 -8.95 -1.87
CA LYS A 14 -6.00 -7.78 -2.18
C LYS A 14 -5.44 -6.88 -3.28
N THR A 15 -4.13 -6.71 -3.33
CA THR A 15 -3.46 -5.81 -4.30
C THR A 15 -3.19 -6.47 -5.65
N SER A 16 -3.34 -7.79 -5.75
CA SER A 16 -2.98 -8.60 -6.93
C SER A 16 -3.68 -8.24 -8.24
N SER A 17 -4.84 -7.56 -8.19
CA SER A 17 -5.57 -7.12 -9.37
C SER A 17 -4.94 -5.90 -10.06
N LYS A 18 -4.12 -5.12 -9.34
CA LYS A 18 -3.39 -3.95 -9.86
C LYS A 18 -1.94 -4.32 -10.08
N ARG A 19 -1.59 -4.62 -11.34
CA ARG A 19 -0.32 -5.28 -11.69
C ARG A 19 0.92 -4.49 -11.24
N ILE A 20 0.93 -3.16 -11.39
CA ILE A 20 2.12 -2.35 -11.09
C ILE A 20 2.21 -2.07 -9.60
N GLU A 21 1.11 -1.72 -8.94
CA GLU A 21 0.99 -1.58 -7.50
C GLU A 21 1.46 -2.86 -6.80
N HIS A 22 0.90 -4.02 -7.19
CA HIS A 22 1.28 -5.31 -6.62
C HIS A 22 2.79 -5.59 -6.75
N TYR A 23 3.37 -5.34 -7.93
CA TYR A 23 4.80 -5.52 -8.16
C TYR A 23 5.63 -4.63 -7.23
N VAL A 24 5.31 -3.33 -7.14
CA VAL A 24 6.06 -2.39 -6.30
C VAL A 24 5.94 -2.77 -4.82
N LEU A 25 4.74 -3.06 -4.33
CA LEU A 25 4.51 -3.39 -2.92
C LEU A 25 5.18 -4.70 -2.51
N THR A 26 5.05 -5.76 -3.31
CA THR A 26 5.73 -7.03 -3.04
C THR A 26 7.25 -6.88 -3.12
N ARG A 27 7.77 -6.08 -4.06
CA ARG A 27 9.20 -5.79 -4.18
C ARG A 27 9.75 -5.07 -2.94
N ILE A 28 9.06 -4.04 -2.45
CA ILE A 28 9.47 -3.32 -1.24
C ILE A 28 9.54 -4.26 -0.04
N TRP A 29 8.49 -5.04 0.19
CA TRP A 29 8.41 -5.97 1.31
C TRP A 29 9.54 -7.01 1.30
N HIS A 30 9.77 -7.67 0.17
CA HIS A 30 10.81 -8.70 0.07
C HIS A 30 12.22 -8.11 0.13
N HIS A 31 12.46 -6.88 -0.36
CA HIS A 31 13.77 -6.23 -0.22
C HIS A 31 14.02 -5.69 1.19
N LEU A 32 12.98 -5.23 1.87
CA LEU A 32 13.08 -4.80 3.26
C LEU A 32 13.48 -5.98 4.15
N ASN A 33 12.91 -7.16 3.87
CA ASN A 33 13.22 -8.43 4.52
C ASN A 33 13.26 -8.33 6.07
N ASP A 34 12.38 -7.49 6.62
CA ASP A 34 12.28 -7.20 8.04
C ASP A 34 10.81 -7.22 8.45
N ASP A 35 10.41 -8.29 9.14
CA ASP A 35 9.03 -8.50 9.58
C ASP A 35 8.67 -7.71 10.86
N SER A 36 9.63 -6.96 11.42
CA SER A 36 9.38 -6.02 12.52
C SER A 36 8.79 -4.70 12.03
N ILE A 37 8.93 -4.41 10.73
CA ILE A 37 8.38 -3.23 10.09
C ILE A 37 6.97 -3.54 9.59
N LYS A 38 6.00 -2.75 10.06
CA LYS A 38 4.60 -2.86 9.64
C LYS A 38 4.38 -2.16 8.31
N MET A 39 3.95 -2.92 7.31
CA MET A 39 3.43 -2.38 6.05
C MET A 39 1.89 -2.39 6.12
N SER A 40 1.26 -1.22 6.16
CA SER A 40 -0.21 -1.11 6.22
C SER A 40 -0.74 -0.64 4.88
N PRO A 41 -1.80 -1.27 4.32
CA PRO A 41 -2.57 -0.62 3.27
C PRO A 41 -3.17 0.67 3.82
N GLN A 42 -3.25 1.71 3.01
CA GLN A 42 -3.98 2.90 3.40
C GLN A 42 -5.49 2.71 3.19
N GLN A 43 -6.26 3.21 4.15
CA GLN A 43 -7.70 3.39 4.04
C GLN A 43 -8.00 4.88 4.22
N TYR A 44 -9.02 5.37 3.50
CA TYR A 44 -9.48 6.76 3.51
C TYR A 44 -9.36 7.43 4.88
N VAL A 45 -8.60 8.51 4.96
CA VAL A 45 -8.55 9.41 6.11
C VAL A 45 -9.14 10.76 5.71
N SER A 46 -10.17 11.17 6.44
CA SER A 46 -10.76 12.50 6.31
C SER A 46 -9.72 13.58 6.63
N ARG A 47 -9.45 14.46 5.67
CA ARG A 47 -8.76 15.74 5.90
C ARG A 47 -9.81 16.86 5.83
N HIS A 48 -9.63 17.90 6.64
CA HIS A 48 -10.56 19.02 6.87
C HIS A 48 -10.80 19.97 5.68
N SER A 49 -10.80 19.45 4.45
CA SER A 49 -11.07 20.23 3.24
C SER A 49 -11.11 19.30 2.03
N ASP A 50 -12.27 18.68 1.73
CA ASP A 50 -12.73 18.02 0.47
C ASP A 50 -11.73 17.39 -0.53
N LYS A 51 -10.49 17.11 -0.12
CA LYS A 51 -9.40 16.59 -0.93
C LYS A 51 -8.94 15.30 -0.27
N TYR A 52 -9.47 14.20 -0.78
CA TYR A 52 -8.99 12.88 -0.45
C TYR A 52 -7.68 12.65 -1.20
N ALA A 53 -6.59 12.44 -0.44
CA ALA A 53 -5.38 11.84 -0.96
C ALA A 53 -5.29 10.43 -0.36
N MET A 54 -5.20 9.42 -1.22
CA MET A 54 -5.11 8.01 -0.83
C MET A 54 -3.81 7.47 -1.39
N THR A 55 -2.91 7.05 -0.50
CA THR A 55 -1.68 6.34 -0.85
C THR A 55 -1.97 4.84 -0.85
N ASP A 56 -1.09 4.03 -1.41
CA ASP A 56 -1.32 2.58 -1.47
C ASP A 56 -0.85 1.91 -0.18
N VAL A 57 0.27 2.38 0.37
CA VAL A 57 0.87 1.84 1.59
C VAL A 57 1.37 2.94 2.53
N TYR A 58 1.30 2.64 3.83
CA TYR A 58 1.85 3.44 4.93
C TYR A 58 2.71 2.59 5.86
N PHE A 59 3.89 3.11 6.21
CA PHE A 59 4.82 2.54 7.18
C PHE A 59 4.79 3.37 8.48
N PRO A 60 3.97 3.01 9.48
CA PRO A 60 3.72 3.86 10.65
C PRO A 60 4.92 4.12 11.54
N GLN A 61 5.85 3.17 11.65
CA GLN A 61 7.04 3.32 12.49
C GLN A 61 7.99 4.40 12.00
N ILE A 62 7.97 4.69 10.70
CA ILE A 62 8.86 5.63 10.03
C ILE A 62 8.13 6.83 9.41
N GLY A 63 6.79 6.87 9.50
CA GLY A 63 5.98 7.98 8.99
C GLY A 63 6.00 8.14 7.46
N ILE A 64 6.28 7.07 6.72
CA ILE A 64 6.44 7.12 5.25
C ILE A 64 5.19 6.58 4.55
N HIS A 65 4.75 7.34 3.55
CA HIS A 65 3.67 6.97 2.64
C HIS A 65 4.23 6.65 1.25
N ILE A 66 3.65 5.66 0.58
CA ILE A 66 4.00 5.28 -0.78
C ILE A 66 2.73 5.26 -1.63
N GLU A 67 2.81 5.95 -2.77
CA GLU A 67 1.80 6.01 -3.81
C GLU A 67 2.45 5.56 -5.12
N VAL A 68 1.86 4.55 -5.76
CA VAL A 68 2.31 3.96 -7.01
C VAL A 68 1.51 4.60 -8.14
N ASN A 69 2.18 5.44 -8.93
CA ASN A 69 1.54 6.07 -10.08
C ASN A 69 1.31 5.04 -11.20
N GLU A 70 0.09 4.50 -11.29
CA GLU A 70 -0.36 3.71 -12.45
C GLU A 70 -1.05 4.60 -13.53
N PRO A 71 -1.03 4.19 -14.81
CA PRO A 71 -1.71 4.92 -15.88
C PRO A 71 -3.22 5.15 -15.64
N ALA A 72 -3.90 4.22 -14.95
CA ALA A 72 -5.33 4.34 -14.62
C ALA A 72 -5.66 5.52 -13.68
N HIS A 73 -4.66 6.09 -12.99
CA HIS A 73 -4.83 7.31 -12.19
C HIS A 73 -4.99 8.58 -13.06
N TYR A 74 -4.64 8.54 -14.35
CA TYR A 74 -4.86 9.66 -15.28
C TYR A 74 -6.28 9.67 -15.86
N ASP A 75 -6.92 8.52 -16.03
CA ASP A 75 -8.29 8.42 -16.56
C ASP A 75 -9.36 8.89 -15.56
N SER A 76 -9.02 8.99 -14.27
CA SER A 76 -9.92 9.45 -13.20
C SER A 76 -9.81 10.97 -12.92
N GLN A 77 -9.02 11.70 -13.71
CA GLN A 77 -8.86 13.16 -13.62
C GLN A 77 -9.55 13.95 -14.75
N PHE A 78 -10.44 13.33 -15.54
CA PHE A 78 -11.26 13.98 -16.56
C PHE A 78 -12.75 13.85 -16.29
#